data_AF-A0A5K7ZZ93-F1
#
_entry.id   AF-A0A5K7ZZ93-F1
#
_cell.length_a   1.000
_cell.length_b   1.000
_cell.length_c   1.000
_cell.angle_alpha   90.00
_cell.angle_beta   90.00
_cell.angle_gamma   90.00
#
_symmetry.space_group_name_H-M   'P 1'
#
loop_
_entity.id
_entity.type
_entity.pdbx_description
1 polymer ?
#
loop_
_entity_poly.entity_id
_entity_poly.type
_entity_poly.pdbx_seq_one_letter_code
_entity_poly.pdbx_strand_id
1 'polypeptide(L)' 'MCVADLLAGLPDGHLYAVVKMDGRLIGRPRFAGTQVPDGARIDLIPMIAGG' A
#
# COMPACT_ATOMS: atom_id res chain seq x y z
N MET A 1 -11.26 -5.06 4.61
CA MET A 1 -10.63 -4.42 3.44
C MET A 1 -9.14 -4.68 3.51
N CYS A 2 -8.52 -5.10 2.42
CA CYS A 2 -7.08 -5.33 2.35
C CYS A 2 -6.34 -4.17 1.66
N VAL A 3 -5.01 -4.20 1.72
CA VAL A 3 -4.17 -3.18 1.06
C VAL A 3 -4.42 -3.16 -0.45
N ALA A 4 -4.71 -4.30 -1.07
CA ALA A 4 -5.04 -4.34 -2.50
C ALA A 4 -6.35 -3.60 -2.82
N ASP A 5 -7.39 -3.79 -1.99
CA ASP A 5 -8.67 -3.09 -2.15
C ASP A 5 -8.50 -1.58 -1.97
N LEU A 6 -7.68 -1.17 -1.00
CA LEU A 6 -7.36 0.24 -0.74
C LEU A 6 -6.73 0.88 -1.98
N LEU A 7 -5.70 0.25 -2.54
CA LEU A 7 -4.97 0.78 -3.69
C LEU A 7 -5.82 0.76 -4.96
N ALA A 8 -6.73 -0.21 -5.12
CA ALA A 8 -7.65 -0.25 -6.26
C ALA A 8 -8.63 0.93 -6.31
N GLY A 9 -8.89 1.57 -5.16
CA GLY A 9 -9.70 2.79 -5.07
C GLY A 9 -8.95 4.08 -5.44
N LEU A 10 -7.64 4.01 -5.66
CA LEU A 10 -6.81 5.17 -6.00
C LEU A 10 -6.49 5.18 -7.50
N PRO A 11 -6.58 6.33 -8.19
CA PRO A 11 -6.30 6.43 -9.63
C PRO A 11 -4.86 6.02 -9.99
N ASP A 12 -3.93 6.22 -9.06
CA ASP A 12 -2.50 5.95 -9.19
C ASP A 12 -2.05 4.75 -8.32
N GLY A 13 -3.00 3.95 -7.81
CA GLY A 13 -2.72 2.82 -6.91
C GLY A 13 -1.67 1.82 -7.42
N HIS A 14 -1.53 1.72 -8.74
CA HIS A 14 -0.57 0.86 -9.43
C HIS A 14 0.89 1.33 -9.33
N LEU A 15 1.14 2.61 -8.96
CA LEU A 15 2.49 3.17 -8.80
C LEU A 15 3.15 2.80 -7.46
N TYR A 16 2.39 2.27 -6.51
CA TYR A 16 2.86 1.95 -5.16
C TYR A 16 3.32 0.50 -5.08
N ALA A 17 4.63 0.28 -5.16
CA ALA A 17 5.23 -1.04 -4.93
C ALA A 17 5.27 -1.44 -3.44
N VAL A 18 5.32 -0.44 -2.56
CA VAL A 18 5.39 -0.59 -1.10
C VAL A 18 4.49 0.45 -0.45
N VAL A 19 3.80 0.06 0.61
CA VAL A 19 3.08 0.96 1.52
C VAL A 19 3.65 0.79 2.93
N LYS A 20 3.52 1.81 3.76
CA LYS A 20 3.83 1.73 5.18
C LYS A 20 2.53 1.74 5.97
N MET A 21 2.26 0.66 6.70
CA MET A 21 1.10 0.51 7.58
C MET A 21 1.58 0.49 9.02
N ASP A 22 1.19 1.49 9.82
CA ASP A 22 1.58 1.64 11.23
C ASP A 22 3.08 1.45 11.48
N GLY A 23 3.90 2.07 10.64
CA GLY A 23 5.35 1.96 10.75
C GLY A 23 5.97 0.81 9.95
N ARG A 24 5.18 -0.18 9.52
CA ARG A 24 5.68 -1.41 8.88
C ARG A 24 5.55 -1.37 7.36
N LEU A 25 6.62 -1.74 6.66
CA LEU A 25 6.61 -1.83 5.20
C LEU A 25 5.91 -3.11 4.73
N ILE A 26 4.90 -2.94 3.91
CA ILE A 26 4.18 -4.00 3.21
C ILE A 26 4.40 -3.79 1.72
N GLY A 27 4.78 -4.84 1.00
CA GLY A 27 4.96 -4.81 -0.44
C GLY A 27 4.24 -5.97 -1.11
N ARG A 28 4.15 -5.94 -2.44
CA ARG A 28 3.65 -7.08 -3.22
C ARG A 28 4.52 -8.33 -2.99
N PRO A 29 3.96 -9.54 -2.95
CA PRO A 29 2.56 -9.89 -3.24
C PRO A 29 1.61 -9.79 -2.02
N ARG A 30 2.07 -9.30 -0.86
CA ARG A 30 1.31 -9.40 0.41
C ARG A 30 0.05 -8.52 0.47
N PHE A 31 -0.18 -7.65 -0.50
CA PHE A 31 -1.29 -6.69 -0.48
C PHE A 31 -2.67 -7.34 -0.34
N ALA A 32 -2.94 -8.42 -1.08
CA ALA A 32 -4.23 -9.11 -1.03
C ALA A 32 -4.48 -9.82 0.32
N GLY A 33 -3.42 -10.26 0.99
CA GLY A 33 -3.51 -10.96 2.27
C GLY A 33 -3.39 -10.06 3.51
N THR A 34 -3.02 -8.79 3.33
CA THR A 34 -2.81 -7.86 4.45
C THR A 34 -4.08 -7.06 4.69
N GLN A 35 -4.80 -7.38 5.77
CA GLN A 35 -5.94 -6.58 6.21
C GLN A 35 -5.48 -5.20 6.66
N VAL A 36 -6.29 -4.18 6.38
CA VAL A 36 -6.12 -2.82 6.90
C VAL A 36 -7.08 -2.67 8.09
N PRO A 37 -6.58 -2.62 9.34
CA PRO A 37 -7.41 -2.38 10.51
C PRO A 37 -8.06 -0.99 10.48
N ASP A 38 -9.21 -0.86 11.14
CA ASP A 38 -9.84 0.45 11.32
C ASP A 38 -8.90 1.38 12.11
N GLY A 39 -8.74 2.61 11.61
CA GLY A 39 -7.83 3.60 12.19
C GLY A 39 -6.35 3.40 11.88
N ALA A 40 -5.97 2.37 11.10
CA ALA A 40 -4.59 2.18 10.67
C ALA A 40 -4.08 3.36 9.84
N ARG A 41 -2.84 3.78 10.08
CA ARG A 41 -2.19 4.81 9.27
C ARG A 41 -1.49 4.17 8.08
N ILE A 42 -1.83 4.63 6.88
CA ILE A 42 -1.21 4.20 5.62
C ILE A 42 -0.43 5.37 5.02
N ASP A 43 0.89 5.24 4.94
CA ASP A 43 1.73 6.13 4.14
C ASP A 43 2.04 5.45 2.79
N LEU A 44 1.66 6.09 1.69
CA LEU A 44 1.93 5.61 0.33
C LEU A 44 3.33 6.03 -0.09
N ILE A 45 4.18 5.08 -0.49
CA ILE A 45 5.56 5.34 -0.88
C ILE A 45 5.64 5.24 -2.41
N PRO A 46 5.64 6.36 -3.14
CA PRO A 46 5.71 6.33 -4.59
C PRO A 46 7.05 5.75 -5.04
N MET A 47 7.02 4.93 -6.09
CA MET A 47 8.25 4.50 -6.74
C MET A 47 8.84 5.70 -7.50
N ILE A 48 10.02 6.15 -7.07
CA ILE A 48 10.80 7.13 -7.82
C ILE A 48 11.85 6.33 -8.61
N ALA A 49 11.69 6.28 -9.93
CA ALA A 49 12.71 5.71 -10.81
C ALA A 49 13.93 6.65 -10.82
N GLY A 50 15.03 6.22 -10.19
CA GLY A 50 16.33 6.88 -10.30
C GLY A 50 17.01 6.45 -11.60
N GLY A 51 17.43 7.42 -12.40
CA GLY A 51 18.29 7.24 -13.57
C GLY A 51 19.76 7.46 -13.25
#